data_AF-A0A2G9N6L3-F1
#
_entry.id   AF-A0A2G9N6L3-F1
#
_cell.length_a   1.000
_cell.length_b   1.000
_cell.length_c   1.000
_cell.angle_alpha   90.00
_cell.angle_beta   90.00
_cell.angle_gamma   90.00
#
_symmetry.space_group_name_H-M   'P 1'
#
loop_
_entity.id
_entity.type
_entity.pdbx_description
1 polymer ?
#
loop_
_entity_poly.entity_id
_entity_poly.type
_entity_poly.pdbx_seq_one_letter_code
_entity_poly.pdbx_strand_id
1 'polypeptide(L)'
;MVFVCKKCGKVYYYDVKRCIFCRSEVSEKKDSKLKVKAFTEVLVPSSDHKQVPYFDVLVEDDQGNLGIIKSGVRYDVGHTLEPAGKGKDKGSLHGLKMGIVGTGVTGLGIAEVALMHGMEVRLISRTEDRLKKAGEEISRFMAKFMAEKDKNEAMGRYRPSARIEDLGDVDLVIESVVEDKKTKDEYFRKLDKICKKNAVIATNTSSLSVDELGENLKDPSRFLGIHFFNPVPRMALVEVVKGKNTSEKTLNFAVEFAETLGKSPVITKDSPCFIVNRIMVPYLNEAAHIYGEGVASKEDIDKAVKLGLNHPMGPLALMDLIGLDVVLEIMNNIRNKTNDRKYLPAGIMVKMVKEGKLGRKSGQGFFKYS
;
A
#
# COMPACT_ATOMS: atom_id res chain seq x y z
N MET A 1 13.16 21.28 9.27
CA MET A 1 13.94 22.48 8.86
C MET A 1 13.57 23.64 9.78
N VAL A 2 14.55 24.32 10.36
CA VAL A 2 14.34 25.51 11.21
C VAL A 2 14.79 26.75 10.44
N PHE A 3 13.94 27.77 10.36
CA PHE A 3 14.23 29.04 9.67
C PHE A 3 14.30 30.17 10.68
N VAL A 4 15.34 30.98 10.63
CA VAL A 4 15.54 32.11 11.54
C VAL A 4 15.57 33.41 10.75
N CYS A 5 14.77 34.40 11.15
CA CYS A 5 14.83 35.72 10.55
C CYS A 5 16.11 36.45 10.94
N LYS A 6 16.90 36.87 9.93
CA LYS A 6 18.17 37.58 10.14
C LYS A 6 18.02 38.93 10.86
N LYS A 7 16.84 39.56 10.79
CA LYS A 7 16.60 40.89 11.37
C LYS A 7 16.01 40.85 12.78
N CYS A 8 15.00 40.01 13.01
CA CYS A 8 14.25 40.01 14.28
C CYS A 8 14.43 38.73 15.10
N GLY A 9 15.27 37.79 14.65
CA GLY A 9 15.56 36.56 15.36
C GLY A 9 14.41 35.54 15.43
N LYS A 10 13.23 35.84 14.87
CA LYS A 10 12.09 34.91 14.92
C LYS A 10 12.38 33.59 14.22
N VAL A 11 11.99 32.51 14.89
CA VAL A 11 12.18 31.12 14.47
C VAL A 11 10.88 30.57 13.87
N TYR A 12 11.00 29.81 12.78
CA TYR A 12 9.90 29.14 12.08
C TYR A 12 10.28 27.69 11.83
N TYR A 13 9.31 26.79 12.00
CA TYR A 13 9.51 25.34 11.86
C TYR A 13 8.87 24.78 10.58
N TYR A 14 8.55 25.67 9.65
CA TYR A 14 7.96 25.41 8.34
C TYR A 14 8.59 26.35 7.31
N ASP A 15 8.52 25.99 6.03
CA ASP A 15 9.14 26.80 4.96
C ASP A 15 8.49 28.17 4.85
N VAL A 16 9.29 29.22 5.02
CA VAL A 16 8.88 30.62 4.88
C VAL A 16 9.88 31.34 3.99
N LYS A 17 9.39 32.00 2.93
CA LYS A 17 10.27 32.76 2.01
C LYS A 17 10.80 34.06 2.61
N ARG A 18 10.02 34.67 3.51
CA ARG A 18 10.35 35.91 4.23
C ARG A 18 9.73 35.86 5.62
N CYS A 19 10.33 36.58 6.56
CA CYS A 19 9.79 36.71 7.90
C CYS A 19 8.36 37.28 7.85
N ILE A 20 7.41 36.60 8.48
CA ILE A 20 5.99 37.00 8.50
C ILE A 20 5.82 38.37 9.18
N PHE A 21 6.67 38.68 10.16
CA PHE A 21 6.56 39.89 10.98
C PHE A 21 7.28 41.09 10.37
N CYS A 22 8.57 40.96 10.05
CA CYS A 22 9.38 42.10 9.59
C CYS A 22 9.71 42.07 8.09
N ARG A 23 9.20 41.07 7.36
CA ARG A 23 9.38 40.88 5.90
C ARG A 23 10.83 40.74 5.43
N SER A 24 11.80 40.68 6.34
CA SER A 24 13.22 40.46 6.03
C SER A 24 13.50 39.01 5.64
N GLU A 25 14.70 38.78 5.12
CA GLU A 25 15.19 37.44 4.80
C GLU A 25 15.21 36.53 6.03
N VAL A 26 14.94 35.26 5.77
CA VAL A 26 15.15 34.17 6.72
C VAL A 26 16.30 33.30 6.22
N SER A 27 17.08 32.76 7.15
CA SER A 27 18.12 31.77 6.88
C SER A 27 17.73 30.43 7.48
N GLU A 28 17.95 29.38 6.72
CA GLU A 28 17.77 28.00 7.16
C GLU A 28 18.91 27.58 8.09
N LYS A 29 18.59 27.11 9.30
CA LYS A 29 19.53 26.52 10.26
C LYS A 29 19.59 25.01 9.98
N LYS A 30 20.67 24.58 9.34
CA LYS A 30 20.84 23.22 8.80
C LYS A 30 21.17 22.14 9.82
N ASP A 31 21.56 22.51 11.05
CA ASP A 31 22.09 21.57 12.06
C ASP A 31 21.26 21.49 13.36
N SER A 32 20.03 22.02 13.36
CA SER A 32 19.17 21.97 14.56
C SER A 32 18.50 20.61 14.71
N LYS A 33 18.87 19.87 15.76
CA LYS A 33 18.11 18.72 16.28
C LYS A 33 16.86 19.22 17.01
N LEU A 34 15.74 18.54 16.79
CA LEU A 34 14.44 18.88 17.37
C LEU A 34 13.95 17.74 18.26
N LYS A 35 13.61 18.01 19.51
CA LYS A 35 13.08 17.00 20.45
C LYS A 35 11.57 17.05 20.50
N VAL A 36 10.91 15.91 20.27
CA VAL A 36 9.45 15.79 20.35
C VAL A 36 9.00 15.89 21.80
N LYS A 37 8.04 16.79 22.06
CA LYS A 37 7.46 17.06 23.39
C LYS A 37 6.03 16.60 23.53
N ALA A 38 5.27 16.69 22.45
CA ALA A 38 3.88 16.23 22.38
C ALA A 38 3.49 16.02 20.92
N PHE A 39 2.39 15.33 20.69
CA PHE A 39 1.75 15.27 19.38
C PHE A 39 0.23 15.18 19.57
N THR A 40 -0.52 15.61 18.57
CA THR A 40 -1.95 15.35 18.46
C THR A 40 -2.28 14.89 17.05
N GLU A 41 -3.16 13.92 16.92
CA GLU A 41 -3.70 13.50 15.64
C GLU A 41 -4.73 14.51 15.15
N VAL A 42 -4.67 14.84 13.87
CA VAL A 42 -5.53 15.79 13.19
C VAL A 42 -6.31 15.06 12.11
N LEU A 43 -7.62 15.00 12.29
CA LEU A 43 -8.56 14.32 11.40
C LEU A 43 -9.27 15.27 10.44
N VAL A 44 -9.05 16.57 10.59
CA VAL A 44 -9.69 17.61 9.78
C VAL A 44 -8.65 18.25 8.85
N PRO A 45 -8.88 18.27 7.53
CA PRO A 45 -7.94 18.87 6.59
C PRO A 45 -7.81 20.37 6.81
N SER A 46 -6.60 20.90 6.63
CA SER A 46 -6.32 22.34 6.68
C SER A 46 -5.99 22.88 5.28
N SER A 47 -6.03 24.21 5.10
CA SER A 47 -5.68 24.87 3.84
C SER A 47 -4.33 24.40 3.28
N ASP A 48 -3.36 24.19 4.17
CA ASP A 48 -1.98 23.86 3.84
C ASP A 48 -1.63 22.37 4.03
N HIS A 49 -2.58 21.56 4.54
CA HIS A 49 -2.42 20.12 4.71
C HIS A 49 -3.76 19.41 4.51
N LYS A 50 -4.05 19.05 3.25
CA LYS A 50 -5.35 18.49 2.83
C LYS A 50 -5.47 16.98 3.07
N GLN A 51 -4.37 16.28 3.28
CA GLN A 51 -4.36 14.85 3.57
C GLN A 51 -4.53 14.64 5.08
N VAL A 52 -5.45 13.76 5.46
CA VAL A 52 -5.76 13.34 6.84
C VAL A 52 -5.86 11.81 6.91
N PRO A 53 -5.52 11.17 8.05
CA PRO A 53 -5.00 11.79 9.27
C PRO A 53 -3.56 12.32 9.09
N TYR A 54 -3.20 13.35 9.86
CA TYR A 54 -1.82 13.79 10.06
C TYR A 54 -1.61 14.15 11.54
N PHE A 55 -0.37 14.41 11.95
CA PHE A 55 -0.02 14.75 13.32
C PHE A 55 0.53 16.17 13.39
N ASP A 56 0.00 16.98 14.30
CA ASP A 56 0.66 18.19 14.77
C ASP A 56 1.61 17.78 15.90
N VAL A 57 2.91 17.93 15.67
CA VAL A 57 3.98 17.49 16.58
C VAL A 57 4.64 18.71 17.18
N LEU A 58 4.55 18.84 18.51
CA LEU A 58 5.25 19.85 19.28
C LEU A 58 6.71 19.44 19.44
N VAL A 59 7.62 20.28 18.98
CA VAL A 59 9.06 20.08 18.99
C VAL A 59 9.76 21.19 19.76
N GLU A 60 10.89 20.86 20.39
CA GLU A 60 11.79 21.81 21.06
C GLU A 60 13.15 21.79 20.37
N ASP A 61 13.72 22.96 20.07
CA ASP A 61 15.08 23.05 19.51
C ASP A 61 16.19 23.08 20.58
N ASP A 62 17.44 23.13 20.12
CA ASP A 62 18.65 23.19 20.95
C ASP A 62 18.71 24.42 21.88
N GLN A 63 17.89 25.43 21.63
CA GLN A 63 17.82 26.68 22.39
C GLN A 63 16.58 26.74 23.29
N GLY A 64 15.80 25.66 23.37
CA GLY A 64 14.57 25.58 24.18
C GLY A 64 13.36 26.25 23.54
N ASN A 65 13.42 26.63 22.26
CA ASN A 65 12.26 27.21 21.59
C ASN A 65 11.31 26.10 21.13
N LEU A 66 10.00 26.34 21.33
CA LEU A 66 8.95 25.42 20.93
C LEU A 66 8.42 25.74 19.52
N GLY A 67 8.16 24.69 18.76
CA GLY A 67 7.62 24.73 17.41
C GLY A 67 6.59 23.64 17.17
N ILE A 68 5.71 23.85 16.18
CA ILE A 68 4.81 22.81 15.69
C ILE A 68 5.24 22.45 14.27
N ILE A 69 5.38 21.15 14.01
CA ILE A 69 5.55 20.59 12.67
C ILE A 69 4.37 19.66 12.35
N LYS A 70 4.02 19.57 11.07
CA LYS A 70 3.02 18.62 10.57
C LYS A 70 3.72 17.37 10.06
N SER A 71 3.21 16.20 10.41
CA SER A 71 3.80 14.92 10.02
C SER A 71 2.72 13.94 9.56
N GLY A 72 2.98 13.17 8.51
CA GLY A 72 2.15 12.02 8.14
C GLY A 72 2.36 10.79 9.03
N VAL A 73 3.41 10.81 9.86
CA VAL A 73 3.76 9.72 10.78
C VAL A 73 3.76 10.20 12.23
N ARG A 74 3.43 9.29 13.14
CA ARG A 74 3.45 9.56 14.58
C ARG A 74 4.87 9.45 15.12
N TYR A 75 5.27 10.41 15.94
CA TYR A 75 6.53 10.34 16.71
C TYR A 75 6.24 10.21 18.19
N ASP A 76 7.06 9.44 18.90
CA ASP A 76 6.97 9.32 20.35
C ASP A 76 7.58 10.53 21.07
N VAL A 77 7.04 10.85 22.25
CA VAL A 77 7.59 11.90 23.12
C VAL A 77 9.02 11.53 23.51
N GLY A 78 9.95 12.47 23.34
CA GLY A 78 11.38 12.26 23.57
C GLY A 78 12.19 11.89 22.32
N HIS A 79 11.53 11.53 21.20
CA HIS A 79 12.20 11.28 19.92
C HIS A 79 12.96 12.54 19.45
N THR A 80 14.16 12.37 18.91
CA THR A 80 14.97 13.47 18.35
C THR A 80 14.93 13.43 16.82
N LEU A 81 14.35 14.46 16.21
CA LEU A 81 14.30 14.65 14.77
C LEU A 81 15.58 15.35 14.30
N GLU A 82 16.23 14.80 13.28
CA GLU A 82 17.42 15.39 12.68
C GLU A 82 17.04 16.35 11.54
N PRO A 83 17.83 17.42 11.30
CA PRO A 83 17.47 18.43 10.33
C PRO A 83 17.51 17.88 8.89
N ALA A 84 16.34 17.83 8.27
CA ALA A 84 16.21 17.57 6.84
C ALA A 84 16.91 18.70 6.05
N GLY A 85 18.05 18.41 5.42
CA GLY A 85 18.62 19.28 4.41
C GLY A 85 17.70 19.36 3.19
N LYS A 86 17.55 20.56 2.60
CA LYS A 86 16.91 20.77 1.29
C LYS A 86 17.12 19.58 0.34
N GLY A 87 16.03 18.87 0.03
CA GLY A 87 16.00 17.85 -1.01
C GLY A 87 16.26 16.40 -0.59
N LYS A 88 16.16 16.04 0.70
CA LYS A 88 16.14 14.63 1.13
C LYS A 88 15.27 14.39 2.39
N ASP A 89 13.95 14.36 2.23
CA ASP A 89 13.21 13.18 2.73
C ASP A 89 13.16 12.18 1.58
N LYS A 90 14.36 11.78 1.15
CA LYS A 90 14.56 10.52 0.46
C LYS A 90 14.55 9.56 1.62
N GLY A 91 13.41 8.91 1.89
CA GLY A 91 13.33 7.82 2.87
C GLY A 91 14.56 6.90 2.68
N SER A 92 14.99 6.24 3.75
CA SER A 92 16.22 5.43 3.82
C SER A 92 16.45 4.47 2.63
N LEU A 93 15.40 4.22 1.84
CA LEU A 93 15.32 3.36 0.67
C LEU A 93 15.39 4.09 -0.69
N HIS A 94 15.74 5.37 -0.77
CA HIS A 94 15.95 5.99 -2.09
C HIS A 94 17.13 5.33 -2.81
N GLY A 95 16.91 4.90 -4.06
CA GLY A 95 17.88 4.11 -4.81
C GLY A 95 17.88 2.62 -4.45
N LEU A 96 16.96 2.17 -3.59
CA LEU A 96 16.66 0.75 -3.41
C LEU A 96 16.37 0.12 -4.77
N LYS A 97 16.98 -1.03 -5.05
CA LYS A 97 16.71 -1.82 -6.26
C LYS A 97 15.56 -2.77 -5.97
N MET A 98 14.44 -2.56 -6.63
CA MET A 98 13.23 -3.34 -6.44
C MET A 98 12.95 -4.19 -7.68
N GLY A 99 12.75 -5.49 -7.50
CA GLY A 99 12.18 -6.39 -8.50
C GLY A 99 10.67 -6.48 -8.35
N ILE A 100 9.93 -6.44 -9.45
CA ILE A 100 8.48 -6.72 -9.46
C ILE A 100 8.23 -7.81 -10.50
N VAL A 101 7.64 -8.92 -10.07
CA VAL A 101 7.31 -10.03 -10.98
C VAL A 101 5.82 -9.98 -11.29
N GLY A 102 5.48 -9.63 -12.54
CA GLY A 102 4.10 -9.52 -13.00
C GLY A 102 3.71 -8.09 -13.39
N THR A 103 3.10 -7.97 -14.56
CA THR A 103 2.64 -6.70 -15.15
C THR A 103 1.12 -6.54 -15.07
N GLY A 104 0.48 -7.16 -14.07
CA GLY A 104 -0.94 -6.95 -13.78
C GLY A 104 -1.18 -5.60 -13.14
N VAL A 105 -2.45 -5.23 -12.94
CA VAL A 105 -2.87 -3.94 -12.38
C VAL A 105 -2.09 -3.60 -11.09
N THR A 106 -2.00 -4.53 -10.15
CA THR A 106 -1.30 -4.31 -8.88
C THR A 106 0.21 -4.17 -9.06
N GLY A 107 0.84 -5.02 -9.88
CA GLY A 107 2.27 -4.94 -10.18
C GLY A 107 2.66 -3.60 -10.82
N LEU A 108 1.85 -3.09 -11.74
CA LEU A 108 2.03 -1.75 -12.33
C LEU A 108 1.85 -0.66 -11.29
N GLY A 109 0.81 -0.73 -10.45
CA GLY A 109 0.59 0.25 -9.39
C GLY A 109 1.72 0.29 -8.36
N ILE A 110 2.32 -0.85 -8.02
CA ILE A 110 3.51 -0.92 -7.16
C ILE A 110 4.70 -0.26 -7.86
N ALA A 111 4.93 -0.54 -9.15
CA ALA A 111 6.01 0.06 -9.94
C ALA A 111 5.88 1.58 -10.02
N GLU A 112 4.67 2.10 -10.26
CA GLU A 112 4.36 3.52 -10.28
C GLU A 112 4.78 4.19 -8.96
N VAL A 113 4.27 3.68 -7.83
CA VAL A 113 4.54 4.28 -6.52
C VAL A 113 6.03 4.19 -6.18
N ALA A 114 6.69 3.06 -6.42
CA ALA A 114 8.12 2.89 -6.13
C ALA A 114 9.01 3.87 -6.93
N LEU A 115 8.75 4.02 -8.24
CA LEU A 115 9.50 4.95 -9.09
C LEU A 115 9.29 6.42 -8.67
N MET A 116 8.07 6.79 -8.27
CA MET A 116 7.74 8.12 -7.75
C MET A 116 8.49 8.43 -6.44
N HIS A 117 8.83 7.42 -5.65
CA HIS A 117 9.62 7.54 -4.42
C HIS A 117 11.13 7.35 -4.65
N GLY A 118 11.59 7.37 -5.91
CA GLY A 118 13.01 7.39 -6.24
C GLY A 118 13.72 6.03 -6.19
N MET A 119 12.97 4.93 -6.21
CA MET A 119 13.53 3.57 -6.28
C MET A 119 13.86 3.18 -7.72
N GLU A 120 14.83 2.28 -7.90
CA GLU A 120 15.07 1.59 -9.18
C GLU A 120 14.10 0.41 -9.28
N VAL A 121 13.30 0.34 -10.34
CA VAL A 121 12.31 -0.73 -10.52
C VAL A 121 12.65 -1.60 -11.72
N ARG A 122 12.91 -2.87 -11.43
CA ARG A 122 13.05 -3.95 -12.40
C ARG A 122 11.75 -4.71 -12.55
N LEU A 123 11.01 -4.39 -13.61
CA LEU A 123 9.72 -5.03 -13.89
C LEU A 123 9.93 -6.25 -14.78
N ILE A 124 9.50 -7.42 -14.30
CA ILE A 124 9.63 -8.69 -14.99
C ILE A 124 8.31 -9.11 -15.61
N SER A 125 8.35 -9.47 -16.90
CA SER A 125 7.23 -10.07 -17.62
C SER A 125 7.72 -11.19 -18.53
N ARG A 126 6.81 -12.00 -19.07
CA ARG A 126 7.15 -13.09 -20.00
C ARG A 126 7.47 -12.63 -21.42
N THR A 127 7.08 -11.40 -21.78
CA THR A 127 7.14 -10.91 -23.16
C THR A 127 7.49 -9.43 -23.17
N GLU A 128 8.37 -9.01 -24.09
CA GLU A 128 8.75 -7.61 -24.29
C GLU A 128 7.55 -6.69 -24.58
N ASP A 129 6.57 -7.16 -25.35
CA ASP A 129 5.37 -6.37 -25.67
C ASP A 129 4.59 -5.92 -24.42
N ARG A 130 4.53 -6.77 -23.39
CA ARG A 130 3.89 -6.43 -22.11
C ARG A 130 4.71 -5.40 -21.34
N LEU A 131 6.03 -5.47 -21.39
CA LEU A 131 6.93 -4.54 -20.72
C LEU A 131 6.90 -3.15 -21.36
N LYS A 132 6.78 -3.10 -22.69
CA LYS A 132 6.60 -1.85 -23.43
C LYS A 132 5.28 -1.18 -23.02
N LYS A 133 4.16 -1.91 -23.08
CA LYS A 133 2.84 -1.42 -22.64
C LYS A 133 2.86 -0.96 -21.18
N ALA A 134 3.48 -1.73 -20.30
CA ALA A 134 3.66 -1.36 -18.90
C ALA A 134 4.40 -0.02 -18.74
N GLY A 135 5.51 0.18 -19.45
CA GLY A 135 6.27 1.43 -19.40
C GLY A 135 5.46 2.64 -19.90
N GLU A 136 4.68 2.45 -20.97
CA GLU A 136 3.77 3.49 -21.49
C GLU A 136 2.67 3.86 -20.48
N GLU A 137 2.09 2.86 -19.81
CA GLU A 137 1.05 3.05 -18.78
C GLU A 137 1.60 3.77 -17.54
N ILE A 138 2.75 3.35 -17.03
CA ILE A 138 3.43 3.99 -15.89
C ILE A 138 3.76 5.45 -16.21
N SER A 139 4.34 5.70 -17.38
CA SER A 139 4.67 7.07 -17.83
C SER A 139 3.42 7.95 -17.94
N ARG A 140 2.34 7.42 -18.51
CA ARG A 140 1.04 8.12 -18.62
C ARG A 140 0.40 8.38 -17.26
N PHE A 141 0.54 7.47 -16.31
CA PHE A 141 0.05 7.66 -14.96
C PHE A 141 0.81 8.78 -14.26
N MET A 142 2.15 8.74 -14.27
CA MET A 142 3.00 9.76 -13.64
C MET A 142 2.76 11.16 -14.19
N ALA A 143 2.53 11.28 -15.51
CA ALA A 143 2.23 12.58 -16.14
C ALA A 143 1.01 13.30 -15.53
N LYS A 144 0.13 12.61 -14.79
CA LYS A 144 -1.02 13.22 -14.10
C LYS A 144 -0.64 13.91 -12.77
N PHE A 145 0.51 13.60 -12.19
CA PHE A 145 0.87 13.99 -10.82
C PHE A 145 2.19 14.75 -10.71
N MET A 146 3.01 14.80 -11.76
CA MET A 146 4.34 15.42 -11.72
C MET A 146 4.72 16.12 -13.03
N ALA A 147 5.68 17.04 -12.93
CA ALA A 147 6.24 17.75 -14.08
C ALA A 147 7.05 16.81 -14.98
N GLU A 148 7.17 17.18 -16.27
CA GLU A 148 7.85 16.36 -17.29
C GLU A 148 9.29 16.00 -16.91
N LYS A 149 10.02 16.94 -16.29
CA LYS A 149 11.40 16.72 -15.82
C LYS A 149 11.47 15.63 -14.75
N ASP A 150 10.62 15.71 -13.73
CA ASP A 150 10.61 14.77 -12.61
C ASP A 150 10.13 13.39 -13.06
N LYS A 151 9.17 13.34 -13.98
CA LYS A 151 8.73 12.13 -14.66
C LYS A 151 9.87 11.46 -15.42
N ASN A 152 10.63 12.22 -16.21
CA ASN A 152 11.75 11.67 -16.98
C ASN A 152 12.86 11.16 -16.06
N GLU A 153 13.10 11.83 -14.93
CA GLU A 153 14.01 11.34 -13.90
C GLU A 153 13.52 10.01 -13.28
N ALA A 154 12.24 9.92 -12.93
CA ALA A 154 11.63 8.69 -12.40
C ALA A 154 11.68 7.55 -13.42
N MET A 155 11.29 7.78 -14.67
CA MET A 155 11.37 6.78 -15.74
C MET A 155 12.82 6.39 -16.06
N GLY A 156 13.79 7.27 -15.79
CA GLY A 156 15.22 6.94 -15.82
C GLY A 156 15.64 5.83 -14.84
N ARG A 157 14.78 5.46 -13.88
CA ARG A 157 14.95 4.36 -12.92
C ARG A 157 14.13 3.11 -13.27
N TYR A 158 13.36 3.12 -14.36
CA TYR A 158 12.64 1.96 -14.87
C TYR A 158 13.55 1.03 -15.67
N ARG A 159 13.53 -0.26 -15.37
CA ARG A 159 14.39 -1.30 -15.98
C ARG A 159 13.54 -2.52 -16.36
N PRO A 160 12.85 -2.52 -17.51
CA PRO A 160 12.08 -3.69 -17.93
C PRO A 160 13.01 -4.86 -18.27
N SER A 161 12.60 -6.09 -17.96
CA SER A 161 13.30 -7.30 -18.42
C SER A 161 12.36 -8.50 -18.58
N ALA A 162 12.61 -9.31 -19.62
CA ALA A 162 11.95 -10.59 -19.80
C ALA A 162 12.65 -11.76 -19.09
N ARG A 163 13.74 -11.49 -18.36
CA ARG A 163 14.60 -12.49 -17.71
C ARG A 163 14.54 -12.33 -16.20
N ILE A 164 14.12 -13.40 -15.52
CA ILE A 164 14.04 -13.37 -14.06
C ILE A 164 15.42 -13.26 -13.42
N GLU A 165 16.47 -13.75 -14.08
CA GLU A 165 17.87 -13.72 -13.62
C GLU A 165 18.38 -12.30 -13.39
N ASP A 166 17.79 -11.31 -14.05
CA ASP A 166 18.12 -9.89 -13.87
C ASP A 166 17.65 -9.33 -12.52
N LEU A 167 17.04 -10.16 -11.66
CA LEU A 167 16.73 -9.82 -10.27
C LEU A 167 17.87 -10.15 -9.28
N GLY A 168 19.03 -10.64 -9.75
CA GLY A 168 20.08 -11.14 -8.85
C GLY A 168 20.62 -10.13 -7.82
N ASP A 169 20.75 -8.85 -8.17
CA ASP A 169 21.30 -7.79 -7.30
C ASP A 169 20.25 -6.87 -6.65
N VAL A 170 18.96 -7.16 -6.79
CA VAL A 170 17.90 -6.36 -6.16
C VAL A 170 17.86 -6.54 -4.65
N ASP A 171 17.41 -5.51 -3.93
CA ASP A 171 17.25 -5.50 -2.46
C ASP A 171 15.91 -6.06 -2.00
N LEU A 172 14.86 -5.87 -2.80
CA LEU A 172 13.50 -6.33 -2.54
C LEU A 172 12.90 -6.90 -3.83
N VAL A 173 12.23 -8.04 -3.75
CA VAL A 173 11.35 -8.56 -4.82
C VAL A 173 9.92 -8.62 -4.33
N ILE A 174 8.96 -8.11 -5.10
CA ILE A 174 7.53 -8.35 -4.89
C ILE A 174 6.96 -9.15 -6.05
N GLU A 175 6.49 -10.35 -5.75
CA GLU A 175 5.74 -11.19 -6.68
C GLU A 175 4.27 -10.75 -6.71
N SER A 176 3.76 -10.50 -7.92
CA SER A 176 2.37 -10.10 -8.19
C SER A 176 1.87 -10.74 -9.51
N VAL A 177 2.14 -12.04 -9.68
CA VAL A 177 1.61 -12.86 -10.77
C VAL A 177 0.22 -13.42 -10.40
N VAL A 178 -0.30 -14.30 -11.25
CA VAL A 178 -1.61 -14.95 -11.05
C VAL A 178 -1.68 -15.66 -9.69
N GLU A 179 -2.86 -15.67 -9.10
CA GLU A 179 -3.12 -16.23 -7.76
C GLU A 179 -3.22 -17.77 -7.80
N ASP A 180 -2.14 -18.41 -8.26
CA ASP A 180 -2.01 -19.87 -8.34
C ASP A 180 -0.77 -20.32 -7.55
N LYS A 181 -0.99 -21.22 -6.58
CA LYS A 181 0.08 -21.68 -5.69
C LYS A 181 1.24 -22.30 -6.46
N LYS A 182 0.95 -23.14 -7.46
CA LYS A 182 1.98 -23.83 -8.24
C LYS A 182 2.85 -22.83 -9.00
N THR A 183 2.22 -21.88 -9.68
CA THR A 183 2.91 -20.83 -10.43
C THR A 183 3.78 -19.98 -9.50
N LYS A 184 3.26 -19.54 -8.35
CA LYS A 184 4.04 -18.76 -7.37
C LYS A 184 5.20 -19.56 -6.78
N ASP A 185 4.99 -20.83 -6.42
CA ASP A 185 6.05 -21.73 -5.92
C ASP A 185 7.21 -21.86 -6.94
N GLU A 186 6.89 -21.97 -8.24
CA GLU A 186 7.91 -21.99 -9.30
C GLU A 186 8.72 -20.70 -9.38
N TYR A 187 8.07 -19.54 -9.22
CA TYR A 187 8.75 -18.25 -9.14
C TYR A 187 9.64 -18.14 -7.90
N PHE A 188 9.13 -18.50 -6.72
CA PHE A 188 9.90 -18.40 -5.47
C PHE A 188 11.12 -19.31 -5.46
N ARG A 189 11.05 -20.52 -6.01
CA ARG A 189 12.23 -21.40 -6.17
C ARG A 189 13.31 -20.76 -7.05
N LYS A 190 12.92 -20.06 -8.12
CA LYS A 190 13.86 -19.34 -8.99
C LYS A 190 14.45 -18.14 -8.27
N LEU A 191 13.61 -17.31 -7.65
CA LEU A 191 14.00 -16.12 -6.90
C LEU A 191 14.97 -16.47 -5.76
N ASP A 192 14.69 -17.51 -4.99
CA ASP A 192 15.53 -17.95 -3.89
C ASP A 192 16.93 -18.39 -4.33
N LYS A 193 17.04 -18.93 -5.55
CA LYS A 193 18.33 -19.31 -6.15
C LYS A 193 19.14 -18.10 -6.64
N ILE A 194 18.49 -17.10 -7.24
CA ILE A 194 19.18 -16.00 -7.94
C ILE A 194 19.39 -14.75 -7.09
N CYS A 195 18.47 -14.43 -6.19
CA CYS A 195 18.52 -13.19 -5.41
C CYS A 195 19.64 -13.28 -4.38
N LYS A 196 20.40 -12.19 -4.22
CA LYS A 196 21.43 -12.09 -3.17
C LYS A 196 20.87 -12.46 -1.79
N LYS A 197 21.73 -12.99 -0.92
CA LYS A 197 21.35 -13.55 0.40
C LYS A 197 20.53 -12.59 1.28
N ASN A 198 20.83 -11.29 1.20
CA ASN A 198 20.17 -10.27 2.02
C ASN A 198 18.93 -9.64 1.37
N ALA A 199 18.53 -10.08 0.17
CA ALA A 199 17.33 -9.57 -0.48
C ALA A 199 16.07 -10.07 0.23
N VAL A 200 15.12 -9.17 0.45
CA VAL A 200 13.77 -9.51 0.92
C VAL A 200 12.95 -10.02 -0.27
N ILE A 201 12.27 -11.14 -0.08
CA ILE A 201 11.35 -11.71 -1.08
C ILE A 201 9.94 -11.60 -0.52
N ALA A 202 9.04 -10.99 -1.27
CA ALA A 202 7.67 -10.80 -0.83
C ALA A 202 6.65 -11.21 -1.89
N THR A 203 5.44 -11.50 -1.44
CA THR A 203 4.27 -11.78 -2.30
C THR A 203 3.14 -10.79 -2.03
N ASN A 204 2.47 -10.34 -3.08
CA ASN A 204 1.22 -9.59 -3.03
C ASN A 204 0.01 -10.55 -3.11
N THR A 205 0.09 -11.74 -2.52
CA THR A 205 -1.08 -12.64 -2.44
C THR A 205 -2.17 -12.01 -1.57
N SER A 206 -3.44 -12.30 -1.87
CA SER A 206 -4.61 -11.90 -1.08
C SER A 206 -5.26 -13.07 -0.35
N SER A 207 -4.93 -14.32 -0.71
CA SER A 207 -5.62 -15.52 -0.19
C SER A 207 -4.71 -16.73 0.09
N LEU A 208 -3.53 -16.83 -0.53
CA LEU A 208 -2.61 -17.94 -0.30
C LEU A 208 -1.87 -17.78 1.03
N SER A 209 -1.48 -18.90 1.63
CA SER A 209 -0.73 -18.89 2.88
C SER A 209 0.70 -18.46 2.61
N VAL A 210 1.16 -17.44 3.33
CA VAL A 210 2.55 -16.99 3.28
C VAL A 210 3.49 -18.06 3.87
N ASP A 211 3.04 -18.80 4.88
CA ASP A 211 3.79 -19.93 5.44
C ASP A 211 4.01 -21.01 4.38
N GLU A 212 2.95 -21.45 3.69
CA GLU A 212 3.03 -22.50 2.66
C GLU A 212 3.89 -22.11 1.46
N LEU A 213 3.85 -20.84 1.05
CA LEU A 213 4.69 -20.32 -0.04
C LEU A 213 6.16 -20.22 0.38
N GLY A 214 6.42 -19.91 1.66
CA GLY A 214 7.77 -19.78 2.22
C GLY A 214 8.44 -21.11 2.59
N GLU A 215 7.67 -22.18 2.81
CA GLU A 215 8.15 -23.46 3.37
C GLU A 215 9.29 -24.10 2.57
N ASN A 216 9.29 -23.95 1.24
CA ASN A 216 10.27 -24.58 0.35
C ASN A 216 11.47 -23.68 0.00
N LEU A 217 11.60 -22.52 0.65
CA LEU A 217 12.74 -21.63 0.45
C LEU A 217 13.92 -22.08 1.31
N LYS A 218 15.15 -21.89 0.80
CA LYS A 218 16.38 -22.19 1.56
C LYS A 218 16.55 -21.29 2.77
N ASP A 219 16.13 -20.04 2.64
CA ASP A 219 16.10 -19.07 3.72
C ASP A 219 14.71 -18.42 3.80
N PRO A 220 13.75 -19.04 4.51
CA PRO A 220 12.42 -18.49 4.68
C PRO A 220 12.40 -17.24 5.59
N SER A 221 13.51 -16.90 6.26
CA SER A 221 13.56 -15.77 7.18
C SER A 221 13.47 -14.41 6.50
N ARG A 222 13.81 -14.35 5.20
CA ARG A 222 13.70 -13.17 4.32
C ARG A 222 12.41 -13.11 3.51
N PHE A 223 11.46 -14.02 3.77
CA PHE A 223 10.19 -14.11 3.05
C PHE A 223 9.01 -13.59 3.88
N LEU A 224 8.10 -12.83 3.27
CA LEU A 224 6.84 -12.36 3.89
C LEU A 224 5.79 -11.95 2.85
N GLY A 225 4.56 -11.62 3.29
CA GLY A 225 3.56 -11.01 2.43
C GLY A 225 3.54 -9.49 2.54
N ILE A 226 3.40 -8.78 1.40
CA ILE A 226 3.10 -7.35 1.34
C ILE A 226 1.87 -7.19 0.45
N HIS A 227 0.70 -7.13 1.08
CA HIS A 227 -0.58 -7.09 0.37
C HIS A 227 -1.05 -5.63 0.20
N PHE A 228 -0.98 -5.16 -1.04
CA PHE A 228 -1.46 -3.85 -1.47
C PHE A 228 -2.92 -3.92 -1.91
N PHE A 229 -3.63 -2.80 -1.71
CA PHE A 229 -5.04 -2.66 -2.11
C PHE A 229 -5.15 -1.86 -3.42
N ASN A 230 -6.02 -2.31 -4.32
CA ASN A 230 -6.26 -1.65 -5.60
C ASN A 230 -7.25 -0.47 -5.45
N PRO A 231 -6.99 0.71 -6.04
CA PRO A 231 -5.78 1.14 -6.76
C PRO A 231 -4.59 1.47 -5.84
N VAL A 232 -3.45 0.82 -6.09
CA VAL A 232 -2.24 0.94 -5.25
C VAL A 232 -1.80 2.38 -5.01
N PRO A 233 -1.79 3.29 -6.02
CA PRO A 233 -1.39 4.68 -5.77
C PRO A 233 -2.33 5.45 -4.84
N ARG A 234 -3.61 5.06 -4.77
CA ARG A 234 -4.65 5.76 -3.99
C ARG A 234 -4.91 5.16 -2.62
N MET A 235 -4.76 3.86 -2.48
CA MET A 235 -5.03 3.18 -1.21
C MET A 235 -3.88 3.43 -0.23
N ALA A 236 -4.20 3.88 0.98
CA ALA A 236 -3.20 4.18 2.00
C ALA A 236 -2.72 2.93 2.76
N LEU A 237 -3.56 1.90 2.87
CA LEU A 237 -3.26 0.71 3.67
C LEU A 237 -2.38 -0.30 2.92
N VAL A 238 -1.50 -0.98 3.66
CA VAL A 238 -0.80 -2.20 3.23
C VAL A 238 -0.84 -3.21 4.37
N GLU A 239 -1.17 -4.47 4.09
CA GLU A 239 -1.04 -5.55 5.08
C GLU A 239 0.35 -6.19 4.96
N VAL A 240 1.15 -6.12 6.02
CA VAL A 240 2.44 -6.81 6.14
C VAL A 240 2.21 -8.13 6.87
N VAL A 241 2.29 -9.23 6.12
CA VAL A 241 1.96 -10.58 6.59
C VAL A 241 3.22 -11.30 7.03
N LYS A 242 3.38 -11.44 8.33
CA LYS A 242 4.50 -12.16 8.95
C LYS A 242 4.22 -13.66 8.97
N GLY A 243 4.99 -14.42 8.18
CA GLY A 243 5.03 -15.87 8.29
C GLY A 243 5.76 -16.33 9.55
N LYS A 244 5.60 -17.60 9.92
CA LYS A 244 6.22 -18.20 11.12
C LYS A 244 7.74 -18.07 11.13
N ASN A 245 8.36 -18.20 9.96
CA ASN A 245 9.81 -18.17 9.81
C ASN A 245 10.35 -16.77 9.50
N THR A 246 9.49 -15.79 9.19
CA THR A 246 9.90 -14.42 8.85
C THR A 246 10.66 -13.78 10.01
N SER A 247 11.87 -13.29 9.76
CA SER A 247 12.67 -12.60 10.78
C SER A 247 12.12 -11.21 11.12
N GLU A 248 12.40 -10.72 12.33
CA GLU A 248 12.05 -9.33 12.72
C GLU A 248 12.73 -8.31 11.81
N LYS A 249 13.94 -8.59 11.33
CA LYS A 249 14.65 -7.71 10.39
C LYS A 249 13.87 -7.55 9.09
N THR A 250 13.38 -8.65 8.54
CA THR A 250 12.58 -8.65 7.29
C THR A 250 11.25 -7.94 7.50
N LEU A 251 10.59 -8.18 8.64
CA LEU A 251 9.36 -7.50 9.01
C LEU A 251 9.55 -5.98 9.11
N ASN A 252 10.56 -5.54 9.86
CA ASN A 252 10.86 -4.12 10.05
C ASN A 252 11.19 -3.44 8.72
N PHE A 253 11.95 -4.10 7.85
CA PHE A 253 12.21 -3.61 6.50
C PHE A 253 10.92 -3.42 5.69
N ALA A 254 9.98 -4.37 5.73
CA ALA A 254 8.72 -4.26 4.98
C ALA A 254 7.80 -3.15 5.52
N VAL A 255 7.81 -2.94 6.84
CA VAL A 255 7.11 -1.81 7.49
C VAL A 255 7.70 -0.48 7.04
N GLU A 256 9.02 -0.31 7.16
CA GLU A 256 9.74 0.90 6.72
C GLU A 256 9.56 1.14 5.21
N PHE A 257 9.54 0.08 4.42
CA PHE A 257 9.25 0.15 2.99
C PHE A 257 7.85 0.68 2.72
N ALA A 258 6.82 0.15 3.37
CA ALA A 258 5.46 0.63 3.20
C ALA A 258 5.32 2.11 3.62
N GLU A 259 5.91 2.49 4.76
CA GLU A 259 5.91 3.88 5.25
C GLU A 259 6.64 4.83 4.28
N THR A 260 7.75 4.39 3.70
CA THR A 260 8.49 5.16 2.68
C THR A 260 7.64 5.42 1.44
N LEU A 261 6.71 4.53 1.09
CA LEU A 261 5.77 4.72 -0.01
C LEU A 261 4.55 5.59 0.37
N GLY A 262 4.55 6.19 1.55
CA GLY A 262 3.43 6.94 2.10
C GLY A 262 2.22 6.06 2.43
N LYS A 263 2.46 4.78 2.73
CA LYS A 263 1.43 3.82 3.14
C LYS A 263 1.44 3.62 4.65
N SER A 264 0.30 3.22 5.19
CA SER A 264 0.12 2.82 6.57
C SER A 264 0.17 1.29 6.65
N PRO A 265 1.28 0.69 7.09
CA PRO A 265 1.35 -0.75 7.27
C PRO A 265 0.52 -1.20 8.47
N VAL A 266 -0.18 -2.32 8.31
CA VAL A 266 -0.73 -3.10 9.42
C VAL A 266 -0.10 -4.48 9.43
N ILE A 267 0.36 -4.92 10.60
CA ILE A 267 1.04 -6.20 10.75
C ILE A 267 0.02 -7.28 11.08
N THR A 268 0.07 -8.39 10.36
CA THR A 268 -0.73 -9.58 10.64
C THR A 268 0.14 -10.83 10.60
N LYS A 269 -0.26 -11.86 11.35
CA LYS A 269 0.26 -13.21 11.15
C LYS A 269 -0.34 -13.81 9.87
N ASP A 270 0.30 -14.83 9.32
CA ASP A 270 -0.32 -15.63 8.28
C ASP A 270 -1.62 -16.27 8.80
N SER A 271 -2.71 -15.96 8.11
CA SER A 271 -4.08 -16.28 8.48
C SER A 271 -4.93 -16.21 7.22
N PRO A 272 -5.98 -17.05 7.09
CA PRO A 272 -6.86 -17.03 5.92
C PRO A 272 -7.35 -15.61 5.60
N CYS A 273 -6.91 -15.08 4.46
CA CYS A 273 -7.26 -13.75 3.94
C CYS A 273 -7.00 -12.58 4.91
N PHE A 274 -6.02 -12.73 5.80
CA PHE A 274 -5.44 -11.64 6.61
C PHE A 274 -6.47 -10.91 7.50
N ILE A 275 -6.53 -9.57 7.45
CA ILE A 275 -7.40 -8.75 8.30
C ILE A 275 -8.59 -8.26 7.46
N VAL A 276 -8.33 -7.46 6.42
CA VAL A 276 -9.37 -6.71 5.71
C VAL A 276 -10.36 -7.65 5.03
N ASN A 277 -9.87 -8.60 4.24
CA ASN A 277 -10.75 -9.54 3.55
C ASN A 277 -11.47 -10.48 4.51
N ARG A 278 -10.81 -10.88 5.61
CA ARG A 278 -11.41 -11.73 6.66
C ARG A 278 -12.57 -11.06 7.41
N ILE A 279 -12.60 -9.73 7.46
CA ILE A 279 -13.71 -8.94 8.03
C ILE A 279 -14.74 -8.59 6.97
N MET A 280 -14.29 -8.00 5.86
CA MET A 280 -15.15 -7.44 4.82
C MET A 280 -15.99 -8.51 4.14
N VAL A 281 -15.38 -9.63 3.72
CA VAL A 281 -16.05 -10.60 2.86
C VAL A 281 -17.19 -11.34 3.57
N PRO A 282 -17.07 -11.76 4.85
CA PRO A 282 -18.22 -12.27 5.60
C PRO A 282 -19.34 -11.24 5.79
N TYR A 283 -19.01 -9.96 6.00
CA TYR A 283 -20.00 -8.88 6.06
C TYR A 283 -20.76 -8.72 4.74
N LEU A 284 -20.05 -8.79 3.60
CA LEU A 284 -20.67 -8.77 2.27
C LEU A 284 -21.56 -10.00 2.04
N ASN A 285 -21.09 -11.17 2.48
CA ASN A 285 -21.84 -12.42 2.39
C ASN A 285 -23.15 -12.36 3.20
N GLU A 286 -23.13 -11.71 4.37
CA GLU A 286 -24.35 -11.50 5.17
C GLU A 286 -25.38 -10.64 4.42
N ALA A 287 -24.95 -9.58 3.75
CA ALA A 287 -25.86 -8.79 2.90
C ALA A 287 -26.48 -9.63 1.77
N ALA A 288 -25.73 -10.58 1.20
CA ALA A 288 -26.26 -11.53 0.23
C ALA A 288 -27.27 -12.51 0.86
N HIS A 289 -27.07 -12.94 2.11
CA HIS A 289 -28.06 -13.74 2.84
C HIS A 289 -29.37 -12.97 3.05
N ILE A 290 -29.30 -11.75 3.58
CA ILE A 290 -30.47 -10.87 3.78
C ILE A 290 -31.27 -10.69 2.49
N TYR A 291 -30.58 -10.45 1.37
CA TYR A 291 -31.23 -10.36 0.06
C TYR A 291 -31.84 -11.69 -0.40
N GLY A 292 -31.10 -12.79 -0.26
CA GLY A 292 -31.54 -14.13 -0.67
C GLY A 292 -32.74 -14.66 0.13
N GLU A 293 -32.88 -14.23 1.38
CA GLU A 293 -33.99 -14.57 2.28
C GLU A 293 -35.22 -13.67 2.08
N GLY A 294 -35.11 -12.63 1.23
CA GLY A 294 -36.21 -11.72 0.92
C GLY A 294 -36.55 -10.73 2.03
N VAL A 295 -35.61 -10.47 2.95
CA VAL A 295 -35.82 -9.55 4.09
C VAL A 295 -36.03 -8.10 3.61
N ALA A 296 -35.30 -7.68 2.59
CA ALA A 296 -35.39 -6.33 2.03
C ALA A 296 -34.96 -6.28 0.55
N SER A 297 -35.30 -5.19 -0.13
CA SER A 297 -34.82 -4.92 -1.50
C SER A 297 -33.31 -4.67 -1.49
N LYS A 298 -32.64 -4.94 -2.63
CA LYS A 298 -31.20 -4.66 -2.76
C LYS A 298 -30.87 -3.17 -2.59
N GLU A 299 -31.77 -2.29 -3.03
CA GLU A 299 -31.66 -0.84 -2.86
C GLU A 299 -31.73 -0.44 -1.38
N ASP A 300 -32.65 -1.02 -0.61
CA ASP A 300 -32.81 -0.72 0.81
C ASP A 300 -31.67 -1.29 1.65
N ILE A 301 -31.16 -2.49 1.33
CA ILE A 301 -29.97 -3.06 1.98
C ILE A 301 -28.77 -2.13 1.80
N ASP A 302 -28.51 -1.70 0.56
CA ASP A 302 -27.41 -0.79 0.27
C ASP A 302 -27.60 0.59 0.92
N LYS A 303 -28.83 1.12 0.93
CA LYS A 303 -29.16 2.38 1.58
C LYS A 303 -28.99 2.31 3.11
N ALA A 304 -29.43 1.22 3.74
CA ALA A 304 -29.33 1.01 5.17
C ALA A 304 -27.86 1.00 5.63
N VAL A 305 -26.98 0.31 4.91
CA VAL A 305 -25.54 0.34 5.23
C VAL A 305 -24.96 1.72 4.99
N LYS A 306 -25.25 2.34 3.84
CA LYS A 306 -24.66 3.65 3.51
C LYS A 306 -25.03 4.73 4.52
N LEU A 307 -26.29 4.79 4.93
CA LEU A 307 -26.78 5.84 5.82
C LEU A 307 -26.67 5.45 7.30
N GLY A 308 -26.87 4.18 7.64
CA GLY A 308 -26.85 3.69 9.01
C GLY A 308 -25.44 3.40 9.53
N LEU A 309 -24.57 2.83 8.69
CA LEU A 309 -23.16 2.53 9.04
C LEU A 309 -22.17 3.55 8.46
N ASN A 310 -22.67 4.57 7.75
CA ASN A 310 -21.88 5.60 7.11
C ASN A 310 -20.81 5.07 6.12
N HIS A 311 -21.09 3.96 5.44
CA HIS A 311 -20.20 3.44 4.41
C HIS A 311 -20.35 4.22 3.10
N PRO A 312 -19.26 4.42 2.33
CA PRO A 312 -19.33 5.15 1.05
C PRO A 312 -20.13 4.39 -0.02
N MET A 313 -20.24 3.08 0.10
CA MET A 313 -20.92 2.19 -0.84
C MET A 313 -21.67 1.10 -0.08
N GLY A 314 -22.83 0.70 -0.60
CA GLY A 314 -23.58 -0.42 -0.05
C GLY A 314 -22.91 -1.77 -0.36
N PRO A 315 -23.14 -2.80 0.47
CA PRO A 315 -22.45 -4.08 0.34
C PRO A 315 -22.75 -4.80 -0.98
N LEU A 316 -23.98 -4.75 -1.50
CA LEU A 316 -24.34 -5.44 -2.73
C LEU A 316 -23.70 -4.75 -3.94
N ALA A 317 -23.73 -3.41 -3.99
CA ALA A 317 -23.02 -2.66 -5.03
C ALA A 317 -21.49 -2.83 -4.94
N LEU A 318 -20.95 -2.97 -3.72
CA LEU A 318 -19.52 -3.24 -3.52
C LEU A 318 -19.14 -4.64 -4.00
N MET A 319 -19.96 -5.66 -3.74
CA MET A 319 -19.76 -7.00 -4.31
C MET A 319 -19.79 -6.99 -5.83
N ASP A 320 -20.72 -6.25 -6.46
CA ASP A 320 -20.76 -6.11 -7.91
C ASP A 320 -19.56 -5.35 -8.49
N LEU A 321 -18.95 -4.45 -7.71
CA LEU A 321 -17.72 -3.74 -8.09
C LEU A 321 -16.49 -4.66 -8.00
N ILE A 322 -16.39 -5.46 -6.93
CA ILE A 322 -15.29 -6.42 -6.73
C ILE A 322 -15.39 -7.58 -7.73
N GLY A 323 -16.60 -8.10 -7.93
CA GLY A 323 -16.90 -9.30 -8.69
C GLY A 323 -17.38 -10.43 -7.79
N LEU A 324 -18.55 -10.99 -8.06
CA LEU A 324 -19.17 -12.02 -7.21
C LEU A 324 -18.36 -13.32 -7.15
N ASP A 325 -17.68 -13.68 -8.25
CA ASP A 325 -16.76 -14.81 -8.31
C ASP A 325 -15.56 -14.63 -7.38
N VAL A 326 -14.99 -13.43 -7.31
CA VAL A 326 -13.87 -13.11 -6.41
C VAL A 326 -14.31 -13.18 -4.95
N VAL A 327 -15.47 -12.62 -4.63
CA VAL A 327 -16.05 -12.68 -3.26
C VAL A 327 -16.32 -14.13 -2.86
N LEU A 328 -16.91 -14.93 -3.77
CA LEU A 328 -17.17 -16.36 -3.57
C LEU A 328 -15.87 -17.15 -3.38
N GLU A 329 -14.84 -16.88 -4.17
CA GLU A 329 -13.53 -17.52 -4.05
C GLU A 329 -12.90 -17.25 -2.68
N ILE A 330 -12.92 -15.99 -2.23
CA ILE A 330 -12.41 -15.61 -0.90
C ILE A 330 -13.20 -16.31 0.22
N MET A 331 -14.54 -16.33 0.15
CA MET A 331 -15.37 -17.07 1.12
C MET A 331 -14.99 -18.55 1.19
N ASN A 332 -14.84 -19.21 0.03
CA ASN A 332 -14.45 -20.61 -0.03
C ASN A 332 -13.03 -20.82 0.51
N ASN A 333 -12.09 -19.93 0.22
CA ASN A 333 -10.73 -20.01 0.75
C ASN A 333 -10.73 -19.95 2.28
N ILE A 334 -11.41 -18.95 2.86
CA ILE A 334 -11.52 -18.81 4.31
C ILE A 334 -12.19 -20.06 4.92
N ARG A 335 -13.29 -20.53 4.33
CA ARG A 335 -13.99 -21.73 4.80
C ARG A 335 -13.11 -22.96 4.74
N ASN A 336 -12.43 -23.21 3.63
CA ASN A 336 -11.61 -24.41 3.45
C ASN A 336 -10.43 -24.42 4.41
N LYS A 337 -9.83 -23.27 4.71
CA LYS A 337 -8.71 -23.16 5.67
C LYS A 337 -9.15 -23.24 7.13
N THR A 338 -10.36 -22.78 7.45
CA THR A 338 -10.86 -22.75 8.85
C THR A 338 -11.74 -23.94 9.20
N ASN A 339 -12.28 -24.63 8.20
CA ASN A 339 -13.33 -25.64 8.31
C ASN A 339 -14.56 -25.17 9.13
N ASP A 340 -14.84 -23.87 9.11
CA ASP A 340 -15.89 -23.25 9.92
C ASP A 340 -17.13 -22.91 9.08
N ARG A 341 -18.29 -23.38 9.53
CA ARG A 341 -19.58 -23.18 8.86
C ARG A 341 -20.01 -21.72 8.80
N LYS A 342 -19.47 -20.84 9.63
CA LYS A 342 -19.79 -19.39 9.54
C LYS A 342 -19.35 -18.76 8.22
N TYR A 343 -18.42 -19.40 7.51
CA TYR A 343 -17.94 -18.94 6.21
C TYR A 343 -18.62 -19.69 5.05
N LEU A 344 -19.84 -20.18 5.25
CA LEU A 344 -20.63 -20.72 4.15
C LEU A 344 -21.06 -19.58 3.20
N PRO A 345 -20.76 -19.67 1.89
CA PRO A 345 -21.22 -18.67 0.95
C PRO A 345 -22.75 -18.64 0.83
N ALA A 346 -23.33 -17.45 0.66
CA ALA A 346 -24.76 -17.26 0.45
C ALA A 346 -25.22 -17.98 -0.82
N GLY A 347 -26.31 -18.74 -0.73
CA GLY A 347 -26.82 -19.55 -1.83
C GLY A 347 -27.17 -18.73 -3.08
N ILE A 348 -27.70 -17.52 -2.89
CA ILE A 348 -27.99 -16.59 -4.00
C ILE A 348 -26.72 -16.16 -4.74
N MET A 349 -25.63 -15.88 -4.02
CA MET A 349 -24.34 -15.51 -4.60
C MET A 349 -23.77 -16.67 -5.42
N VAL A 350 -23.80 -17.90 -4.88
CA VAL A 350 -23.37 -19.11 -5.59
C VAL A 350 -24.16 -19.30 -6.90
N LYS A 351 -25.49 -19.10 -6.85
CA LYS A 351 -26.35 -19.19 -8.03
C LYS A 351 -25.99 -18.14 -9.08
N MET A 352 -25.82 -16.88 -8.68
CA MET A 352 -25.49 -15.78 -9.59
C MET A 352 -24.15 -15.98 -10.29
N VAL A 353 -23.13 -16.47 -9.56
CA VAL A 353 -21.83 -16.80 -10.16
C VAL A 353 -21.97 -17.91 -11.20
N LYS A 354 -22.75 -18.97 -10.91
CA LYS A 354 -23.02 -20.05 -11.88
C LYS A 354 -23.76 -19.56 -13.13
N GLU A 355 -24.58 -18.54 -13.00
CA GLU A 355 -25.31 -17.90 -14.11
C GLU A 355 -24.45 -16.87 -14.89
N GLY A 356 -23.17 -16.68 -14.52
CA GLY A 356 -22.30 -15.70 -15.16
C GLY A 356 -22.62 -14.24 -14.79
N LYS A 357 -23.42 -14.01 -13.75
CA LYS A 357 -23.73 -12.68 -13.22
C LYS A 357 -22.65 -12.27 -12.21
N LEU A 358 -21.55 -11.73 -12.72
CA LEU A 358 -20.34 -11.42 -11.95
C LEU A 358 -20.24 -9.96 -11.52
N GLY A 359 -21.31 -9.17 -11.65
CA GLY A 359 -21.31 -7.74 -11.32
C GLY A 359 -20.97 -6.86 -12.51
N ARG A 360 -20.26 -5.76 -12.28
CA ARG A 360 -19.96 -4.75 -13.31
C ARG A 360 -19.22 -5.33 -14.51
N LYS A 361 -18.30 -6.27 -14.29
CA LYS A 361 -17.48 -6.85 -15.36
C LYS A 361 -18.25 -7.72 -16.35
N SER A 362 -19.44 -8.19 -15.99
CA SER A 362 -20.34 -8.97 -16.85
C SER A 362 -21.62 -8.20 -17.20
N GLY A 363 -21.70 -6.90 -16.88
CA GLY A 363 -22.91 -6.07 -17.07
C GLY A 363 -24.06 -6.38 -16.11
N GLN A 364 -23.93 -7.39 -15.23
CA GLN A 364 -24.99 -7.75 -14.29
C GLN A 364 -24.46 -8.53 -13.09
N GLY A 365 -24.89 -8.12 -11.90
CA GLY A 365 -24.78 -8.87 -10.64
C GLY A 365 -26.07 -8.70 -9.85
N PHE A 366 -26.01 -8.17 -8.63
CA PHE A 366 -27.20 -7.75 -7.88
C PHE A 366 -27.92 -6.62 -8.62
N PHE A 367 -27.17 -5.71 -9.24
CA PHE A 367 -27.66 -4.64 -10.11
C PHE A 367 -27.35 -4.91 -11.59
N LYS A 368 -27.98 -4.14 -12.48
CA LYS A 368 -27.70 -4.15 -13.91
C LYS A 368 -26.80 -2.96 -14.25
N TYR A 369 -25.84 -3.17 -15.14
CA TYR A 369 -24.87 -2.18 -15.57
C TYR A 369 -24.87 -2.13 -17.10
N SER A 370 -24.93 -0.91 -17.63
CA SER A 370 -24.89 -0.60 -19.06
C SER A 370 -23.47 -0.43 -19.57
#